data_AF-A0A853V509-F1
#
_entry.id   AF-A0A853V509-F1
#
_cell.length_a   1.000
_cell.length_b   1.000
_cell.length_c   1.000
_cell.angle_alpha   90.00
_cell.angle_beta   90.00
_cell.angle_gamma   90.00
#
_symmetry.space_group_name_H-M   'P 1'
#
loop_
_entity.id
_entity.type
_entity.pdbx_description
1 polymer ?
#
loop_
_entity_poly.entity_id
_entity_poly.type
_entity_poly.pdbx_seq_one_letter_code
_entity_poly.pdbx_strand_id
1 'polypeptide(L)' 'MKTSWIIWWIVTVFWMITFAGMSLAILIRKVDGSGMVQSPEARMYALIVLLIAYIIPFIIQIVWLIINIIVKYRKR' A
#
# COMPACT_ATOMS: atom_id res chain seq x y z
N MET A 1 -5.84 23.29 4.55
CA MET A 1 -5.96 22.12 5.45
C MET A 1 -7.07 21.15 5.03
N LYS A 2 -8.30 21.60 4.76
CA LYS A 2 -9.40 20.70 4.32
C LYS A 2 -9.02 19.88 3.07
N THR A 3 -8.49 20.52 2.04
CA THR A 3 -8.10 19.85 0.79
C THR A 3 -6.99 18.81 0.98
N SER A 4 -5.90 19.14 1.67
CA SER A 4 -4.81 18.17 1.91
C SER A 4 -5.26 16.99 2.77
N TRP A 5 -6.20 17.19 3.69
CA TRP A 5 -6.76 16.09 4.51
C TRP A 5 -7.65 15.16 3.67
N ILE A 6 -8.48 15.73 2.80
CA ILE A 6 -9.30 14.95 1.86
C ILE A 6 -8.40 14.15 0.91
N ILE A 7 -7.37 14.77 0.32
CA ILE A 7 -6.44 14.07 -0.57
C ILE A 7 -5.69 12.97 0.18
N TRP A 8 -5.28 13.21 1.43
CA TRP A 8 -4.63 12.19 2.25
C TRP A 8 -5.49 10.92 2.37
N TRP A 9 -6.78 11.06 2.67
CA TRP A 9 -7.71 9.94 2.73
C TRP A 9 -7.90 9.24 1.38
N ILE A 10 -8.03 10.00 0.29
CA ILE A 10 -8.16 9.43 -1.06
C ILE A 10 -6.93 8.56 -1.39
N VAL A 11 -5.73 9.08 -1.15
CA VAL A 11 -4.48 8.36 -1.45
C VAL A 11 -4.33 7.15 -0.52
N THR A 12 -4.75 7.23 0.74
CA THR A 12 -4.76 6.09 1.68
C THR A 12 -5.69 4.99 1.18
N VAL A 13 -6.93 5.33 0.81
CA VAL A 13 -7.90 4.37 0.28
C VAL A 13 -7.40 3.75 -1.02
N PHE A 14 -6.81 4.55 -1.92
CA PHE A 14 -6.18 4.06 -3.15
C PHE A 14 -5.15 2.97 -2.86
N TRP A 15 -4.19 3.22 -1.96
CA TRP A 15 -3.17 2.23 -1.60
C TRP A 15 -3.74 0.98 -0.94
N MET A 16 -4.79 1.11 -0.10
CA MET A 16 -5.43 -0.06 0.50
C MET A 16 -6.12 -0.93 -0.55
N ILE A 17 -6.84 -0.33 -1.49
CA ILE A 17 -7.55 -1.05 -2.55
C ILE A 17 -6.54 -1.76 -3.47
N THR A 18 -5.47 -1.09 -3.88
CA THR A 18 -4.46 -1.70 -4.76
C THR A 18 -3.69 -2.81 -4.06
N PHE A 19 -3.34 -2.65 -2.78
CA PHE A 19 -2.70 -3.70 -1.99
C PHE A 19 -3.59 -4.95 -1.86
N ALA A 20 -4.85 -4.75 -1.51
CA ALA A 20 -5.82 -5.84 -1.41
C ALA A 20 -6.04 -6.53 -2.76
N GLY A 21 -6.21 -5.76 -3.84
CA GLY A 21 -6.38 -6.30 -5.19
C GLY A 21 -5.19 -7.12 -5.67
N MET A 22 -3.96 -6.63 -5.45
CA MET A 22 -2.74 -7.38 -5.79
C MET A 22 -2.57 -8.63 -4.93
N SER A 23 -2.90 -8.55 -3.64
CA SER A 23 -2.85 -9.72 -2.74
C SER A 23 -3.84 -10.80 -3.20
N LEU A 24 -5.07 -10.42 -3.53
CA LEU A 24 -6.07 -11.34 -4.09
C LEU A 24 -5.60 -11.96 -5.40
N ALA A 25 -5.02 -11.17 -6.30
CA ALA A 25 -4.47 -11.68 -7.57
C ALA A 25 -3.39 -12.74 -7.35
N ILE A 26 -2.53 -12.59 -6.33
CA ILE A 26 -1.53 -13.59 -5.94
C ILE A 26 -2.20 -14.84 -5.35
N LEU A 27 -3.22 -14.68 -4.52
CA LEU A 27 -3.87 -15.80 -3.85
C LEU A 27 -4.66 -16.70 -4.82
N ILE A 28 -5.31 -16.13 -5.81
CA ILE A 28 -6.19 -16.88 -6.73
C ILE A 28 -5.48 -17.41 -7.98
N ARG A 29 -4.30 -16.89 -8.32
CA ARG A 29 -3.59 -17.34 -9.53
C ARG A 29 -3.03 -18.76 -9.37
N LYS A 30 -3.07 -19.51 -10.47
CA LYS A 30 -2.51 -20.88 -10.56
C LYS A 30 -1.05 -20.89 -10.97
N VAL A 31 -0.65 -19.94 -11.81
CA VAL A 31 0.66 -19.84 -12.45
C VAL A 31 1.21 -18.43 -12.22
N ASP A 32 2.51 -18.31 -11.98
CA ASP A 32 3.18 -17.03 -11.82
C ASP A 32 3.69 -16.43 -13.15
N GLY A 33 4.36 -15.28 -13.08
CA GLY A 33 4.87 -14.58 -14.26
C GLY A 33 6.01 -15.30 -14.99
N SER A 34 6.58 -16.36 -14.41
CA SER A 34 7.60 -17.19 -15.04
C SER A 34 7.01 -18.44 -15.72
N GLY A 35 5.71 -18.68 -15.59
CA GLY A 35 5.05 -19.89 -16.09
C GLY A 35 5.07 -21.06 -15.09
N MET A 36 5.55 -20.85 -13.86
CA MET A 36 5.61 -21.87 -12.83
C MET A 36 4.32 -21.93 -12.02
N VAL A 37 3.88 -23.15 -11.67
CA VAL A 37 2.72 -23.35 -10.81
C VAL A 37 3.02 -22.79 -9.41
N GLN A 38 2.10 -21.99 -8.88
CA GLN A 38 2.25 -21.42 -7.54
C GLN A 38 1.96 -22.46 -6.45
N SER A 39 3.02 -22.83 -5.72
CA SER A 39 2.90 -23.54 -4.45
C SER A 39 2.44 -22.60 -3.32
N PRO A 40 1.97 -23.13 -2.18
CA PRO A 40 1.65 -22.32 -0.99
C PRO A 40 2.82 -21.46 -0.51
N GLU A 41 4.04 -21.99 -0.55
CA GLU A 41 5.26 -21.28 -0.13
C GLU A 41 5.59 -20.14 -1.11
N ALA A 42 5.51 -20.40 -2.41
CA ALA A 42 5.73 -19.40 -3.45
C ALA A 42 4.71 -18.25 -3.37
N ARG A 43 3.45 -18.53 -2.99
CA ARG A 43 2.45 -17.49 -2.69
C ARG A 43 2.87 -16.62 -1.52
N MET A 44 3.34 -17.24 -0.43
CA MET A 44 3.79 -16.51 0.76
C MET A 44 4.95 -15.58 0.44
N TYR A 45 5.96 -16.05 -0.29
CA TYR A 45 7.08 -15.21 -0.73
C TYR A 45 6.61 -14.04 -1.60
N ALA A 46 5.70 -14.28 -2.55
CA ALA A 46 5.14 -13.22 -3.37
C ALA A 46 4.37 -12.16 -2.55
N LEU A 47 3.61 -12.58 -1.52
CA LEU A 47 2.92 -11.66 -0.61
C LEU A 47 3.90 -10.87 0.26
N ILE A 48 5.00 -11.47 0.72
CA ILE A 48 6.05 -10.76 1.47
C ILE A 48 6.71 -9.71 0.58
N VAL A 49 7.05 -10.05 -0.66
CA VAL A 49 7.62 -9.10 -1.62
C VAL A 49 6.64 -7.95 -1.89
N LEU A 50 5.35 -8.25 -2.06
CA LEU A 50 4.31 -7.24 -2.22
C LEU A 50 4.23 -6.32 -0.99
N LEU A 51 4.28 -6.88 0.22
CA LEU A 51 4.27 -6.11 1.46
C LEU A 51 5.47 -5.18 1.55
N ILE A 52 6.67 -5.67 1.25
CA ILE A 52 7.91 -4.86 1.23
C ILE A 52 7.78 -3.71 0.24
N ALA A 53 7.26 -3.95 -0.96
CA ALA A 53 7.05 -2.89 -1.95
C ALA A 53 6.10 -1.79 -1.43
N TYR A 54 5.07 -2.16 -0.66
CA TYR A 54 4.11 -1.21 -0.08
C TYR A 54 4.61 -0.47 1.17
N ILE A 55 5.76 -0.84 1.74
CA ILE A 55 6.42 -0.05 2.79
C ILE A 55 6.76 1.35 2.27
N ILE A 56 7.19 1.48 1.02
CA ILE A 56 7.58 2.77 0.42
C ILE A 56 6.41 3.78 0.43
N PRO A 57 5.25 3.51 -0.22
CA PRO A 57 4.13 4.44 -0.18
C PRO A 57 3.58 4.64 1.24
N PHE A 58 3.66 3.63 2.12
CA PHE A 58 3.28 3.77 3.52
C PHE A 58 4.15 4.80 4.25
N ILE A 59 5.48 4.73 4.13
CA ILE A 59 6.40 5.70 4.74
C ILE A 59 6.10 7.12 4.23
N ILE A 60 5.92 7.27 2.90
CA ILE A 60 5.58 8.57 2.29
C ILE A 60 4.29 9.13 2.91
N GLN A 61 3.27 8.29 3.08
CA GLN A 61 2.00 8.68 3.69
C GLN A 61 2.13 9.10 5.16
N ILE A 62 2.97 8.42 5.94
CA ILE A 62 3.25 8.78 7.34
C ILE A 62 3.99 10.12 7.41
N VAL A 63 5.01 10.33 6.58
CA VAL A 63 5.73 11.62 6.52
C VAL A 63 4.78 12.77 6.17
N TRP A 64 3.91 12.57 5.17
CA TRP A 64 2.91 13.58 4.81
C TRP A 64 1.91 13.85 5.94
N LEU A 65 1.45 12.80 6.64
CA LEU A 65 0.60 12.94 7.81
C LEU A 65 1.25 13.82 8.88
N ILE A 66 2.52 13.55 9.21
CA ILE A 66 3.28 14.31 10.20
C ILE A 66 3.38 15.79 9.78
N ILE A 67 3.72 16.08 8.51
CA ILE A 67 3.79 17.45 7.99
C ILE A 67 2.44 18.16 8.13
N ASN A 68 1.34 17.50 7.76
CA ASN A 68 -0.01 18.07 7.86
C ASN A 68 -0.37 18.39 9.32
N ILE A 69 0.00 17.51 10.26
CA ILE A 69 -0.23 17.71 11.69
C ILE A 69 0.59 18.90 12.19
N ILE A 70 1.89 18.96 11.91
CA ILE A 70 2.78 20.06 12.36
C ILE A 70 2.30 21.41 11.82
N VAL A 71 1.97 21.49 10.52
CA VAL A 71 1.48 22.73 9.90
C VAL A 71 0.15 23.17 10.49
N LYS A 72 -0.73 22.22 10.85
CA LYS A 72 -1.99 22.51 11.55
C LYS A 72 -1.73 23.12 12.92
N TYR A 73 -0.79 22.58 13.70
CA TYR A 73 -0.47 23.10 15.03
C TYR A 73 0.20 24.48 15.00
N ARG A 74 1.06 24.76 14.01
CA ARG A 74 1.73 26.08 13.88
C ARG A 74 0.78 27.23 13.47
N LYS A 75 -0.35 26.92 12.84
CA LYS A 75 -1.34 27.92 12.41
C LYS A 75 -2.39 28.25 13.48
N ARG A 76 -2.35 27.57 14.64
CA ARG A 76 -3.15 27.88 15.83
C ARG A 76 -2.31 28.71 16.78
#